data_AF-A0A1V5WJ06-F1
#
_entry.id   AF-A0A1V5WJ06-F1
#
_cell.length_a   1.000
_cell.length_b   1.000
_cell.length_c   1.000
_cell.angle_alpha   90.00
_cell.angle_beta   90.00
_cell.angle_gamma   90.00
#
_symmetry.space_group_name_H-M   'P 1'
#
loop_
_entity.id
_entity.type
_entity.pdbx_description
1 polymer ?
#
loop_
_entity_poly.entity_id
_entity_poly.type
_entity_poly.pdbx_seq_one_letter_code
_entity_poly.pdbx_strand_id
1 'polypeptide(L)'
;MRKVIFALTAAFALVAFLSACGMGLEPAKTDTTSVSLSLTVMSPLGSGGSTDAGRAIIPDGGYLYVRMLGGPTADTPLFLGPYRVTASSSTVSITEIPAGQYDGMFLLYADRAVHDEQFDVEGKTITLGEIFSLPDTDFRAFVKGDDEYEVDVLLAGRASIGMVESPRVVEGVENSFPVTMIPVTPYRIEIYPAELGQTLYLNELLEGTDSFRGFIEIDGVDSLSSYYPAFSGSVQLTFANESTTEAMVVNHLYVYDGDGRLLAKPPVTLPVQMTNDMPYSVTVHTSFNEIFFYLDVSGGDPAITIALDEGGTETITGSLDLTNYANNFDEITLVMFCTEDPTILFSDTLEEGNSQYLVGWGGLTANATNGYHDFTGTIYSEYAGSDLYLIVVGEKYGQMVLYASTERFTVSQKIELAPDMTPLM
;
A
#
# COMPACT_ATOMS: atom_id res chain seq x y z
N MET A 1 32.49 -8.56 23.85
CA MET A 1 33.72 -7.75 23.98
C MET A 1 34.00 -7.03 22.66
N ARG A 2 33.53 -5.79 22.54
CA ARG A 2 34.07 -4.74 21.66
C ARG A 2 33.61 -3.42 22.30
N LYS A 3 34.55 -2.71 22.91
CA LYS A 3 34.33 -1.41 23.56
C LYS A 3 34.56 -0.35 22.50
N VAL A 4 33.58 0.50 22.23
CA VAL A 4 33.79 1.76 21.51
C VAL A 4 33.52 2.87 22.50
N ILE A 5 34.55 3.69 22.70
CA ILE A 5 34.66 4.79 23.65
C ILE A 5 34.26 6.06 22.91
N PHE A 6 33.25 6.79 23.39
CA PHE A 6 33.10 8.21 23.03
C PHE A 6 33.63 9.07 24.17
N ALA A 7 34.78 9.70 23.89
CA ALA A 7 35.42 10.67 24.75
C ALA A 7 34.68 12.01 24.64
N LEU A 8 34.06 12.43 25.74
CA LEU A 8 33.67 13.81 25.98
C LEU A 8 34.94 14.67 26.01
N THR A 9 35.11 15.59 25.05
CA THR A 9 36.15 16.62 25.15
C THR A 9 35.51 17.99 25.04
N ALA A 10 35.32 18.62 26.18
CA ALA A 10 35.08 20.05 26.30
C ALA A 10 36.41 20.79 26.01
N ALA A 11 36.38 21.76 25.10
CA ALA A 11 37.40 22.82 25.03
C ALA A 11 36.77 24.12 24.53
N PHE A 12 36.89 25.13 25.38
CA PHE A 12 36.36 26.49 25.27
C PHE A 12 37.23 27.39 24.36
N ALA A 13 36.60 28.44 23.84
CA ALA A 13 37.11 29.80 23.60
C ALA A 13 37.74 30.21 22.24
N LEU A 14 36.99 31.03 21.50
CA LEU A 14 37.30 32.45 21.20
C LEU A 14 38.54 32.81 20.35
N VAL A 15 38.37 32.86 19.02
CA VAL A 15 39.06 33.74 18.02
C VAL A 15 38.14 33.73 16.78
N ALA A 16 37.69 34.79 16.10
CA ALA A 16 37.84 36.23 16.23
C ALA A 16 36.63 36.89 15.52
N PHE A 17 36.12 37.96 16.13
CA PHE A 17 35.51 39.07 15.43
C PHE A 17 36.51 39.66 14.40
N LEU A 18 35.99 40.14 13.27
CA LEU A 18 36.62 40.98 12.22
C LEU A 18 37.13 40.26 10.95
N SER A 19 36.19 39.92 10.08
CA SER A 19 36.25 40.29 8.65
C SER A 19 34.80 40.55 8.19
N ALA A 20 34.25 41.72 8.49
CA ALA A 20 34.26 42.90 7.61
C ALA A 20 33.51 42.67 6.28
N CYS A 21 32.26 43.14 6.28
CA CYS A 21 31.62 43.87 5.18
C CYS A 21 31.64 43.24 3.78
N GLY A 22 30.72 42.31 3.54
CA GLY A 22 30.10 42.13 2.23
C GLY A 22 28.63 42.53 2.33
N MET A 23 28.31 43.78 1.96
CA MET A 23 26.91 44.19 1.75
C MET A 23 26.35 43.36 0.58
N GLY A 24 25.28 42.61 0.82
CA GLY A 24 24.63 41.84 -0.23
C GLY A 24 23.50 40.96 0.29
N LEU A 25 22.38 41.60 0.64
CA LEU A 25 21.06 41.01 0.88
C LEU A 25 20.96 40.16 2.16
N GLU A 26 20.73 40.84 3.30
CA GLU A 26 19.88 40.25 4.34
C GLU A 26 18.52 39.92 3.69
N PRO A 27 18.01 38.68 3.76
CA PRO A 27 16.58 38.48 3.57
C PRO A 27 15.92 39.28 4.70
N ALA A 28 14.96 40.14 4.33
CA ALA A 28 14.16 40.86 5.30
C ALA A 28 13.64 39.86 6.34
N LYS A 29 13.98 40.09 7.61
CA LYS A 29 13.21 39.56 8.73
C LYS A 29 11.84 40.22 8.66
N THR A 30 10.91 39.60 7.94
CA THR A 30 9.49 39.86 8.11
C THR A 30 9.05 39.09 9.34
N ASP A 31 8.81 39.81 10.44
CA ASP A 31 8.40 39.29 11.75
C ASP A 31 7.01 38.61 11.77
N THR A 32 6.44 38.24 10.62
CA THR A 32 5.24 37.38 10.52
C THR A 32 5.23 36.66 9.17
N THR A 33 6.13 35.69 8.96
CA THR A 33 5.97 34.68 7.91
C THR A 33 4.90 33.67 8.33
N SER A 34 3.62 34.03 8.20
CA SER A 34 2.55 33.03 8.30
C SER A 34 2.49 32.27 6.98
N VAL A 35 3.17 31.14 6.93
CA VAL A 35 2.95 30.12 5.90
C VAL A 35 1.68 29.38 6.27
N SER A 36 0.83 29.01 5.32
CA SER A 36 -0.26 28.07 5.61
C SER A 36 0.06 26.78 4.89
N LEU A 37 0.40 25.74 5.65
CA LEU A 37 0.32 24.38 5.15
C LEU A 37 -1.16 24.01 5.04
N SER A 38 -1.60 23.40 3.95
CA SER A 38 -2.89 22.73 3.88
C SER A 38 -2.68 21.25 3.65
N LEU A 39 -2.87 20.49 4.72
CA LEU A 39 -2.91 19.03 4.65
C LEU A 39 -4.36 18.63 4.47
N THR A 40 -4.72 18.09 3.32
CA THR A 40 -6.05 17.50 3.10
C THR A 40 -6.12 16.14 3.77
N VAL A 41 -6.43 16.13 5.07
CA VAL A 41 -6.79 14.96 5.85
C VAL A 41 -8.24 14.62 5.50
N MET A 42 -8.45 13.56 4.72
CA MET A 42 -9.78 13.30 4.18
C MET A 42 -10.81 13.07 5.29
N SER A 43 -12.00 13.66 5.13
CA SER A 43 -13.08 13.50 6.10
C SER A 43 -13.48 12.02 6.21
N PRO A 44 -13.85 11.51 7.39
CA PRO A 44 -14.61 10.27 7.46
C PRO A 44 -15.95 10.51 6.74
N LEU A 45 -16.03 10.03 5.51
CA LEU A 45 -17.21 9.62 4.75
C LEU A 45 -18.52 10.38 5.06
N GLY A 46 -18.79 11.43 4.28
CA GLY A 46 -20.09 12.10 4.23
C GLY A 46 -20.44 12.57 2.82
N SER A 47 -21.39 11.87 2.19
CA SER A 47 -22.14 12.20 0.97
C SER A 47 -21.39 12.25 -0.38
N GLY A 48 -21.61 11.19 -1.17
CA GLY A 48 -21.95 11.26 -2.60
C GLY A 48 -21.14 12.19 -3.51
N GLY A 49 -20.16 11.62 -4.20
CA GLY A 49 -19.43 12.30 -5.27
C GLY A 49 -17.97 11.89 -5.26
N SER A 50 -17.69 10.68 -5.75
CA SER A 50 -16.35 10.10 -5.84
C SER A 50 -15.38 11.00 -6.61
N THR A 51 -14.43 11.62 -5.90
CA THR A 51 -13.08 11.94 -6.43
C THR A 51 -11.94 11.62 -5.46
N ASP A 52 -12.19 10.99 -4.31
CA ASP A 52 -11.24 10.95 -3.19
C ASP A 52 -10.82 9.52 -2.83
N ALA A 53 -9.59 9.14 -3.20
CA ALA A 53 -8.95 7.92 -2.72
C ALA A 53 -8.53 8.13 -1.26
N GLY A 54 -9.24 7.48 -0.32
CA GLY A 54 -8.90 7.41 1.12
C GLY A 54 -7.39 7.36 1.34
N ARG A 55 -6.81 8.22 2.18
CA ARG A 55 -5.45 8.00 2.71
C ARG A 55 -5.56 7.46 4.12
N ALA A 56 -4.62 6.63 4.53
CA ALA A 56 -4.69 5.94 5.80
C ALA A 56 -4.46 6.94 6.92
N ILE A 57 -5.57 7.25 7.59
CA ILE A 57 -5.65 8.11 8.75
C ILE A 57 -6.69 7.49 9.66
N ILE A 58 -6.52 7.71 10.95
CA ILE A 58 -7.49 7.30 11.96
C ILE A 58 -8.73 8.21 11.80
N PRO A 59 -9.91 7.64 11.52
CA PRO A 59 -11.12 8.32 11.04
C PRO A 59 -11.81 9.25 12.05
N ASP A 60 -11.14 9.69 13.12
CA ASP A 60 -11.76 10.58 14.10
C ASP A 60 -10.74 11.46 14.83
N GLY A 61 -10.81 12.77 14.59
CA GLY A 61 -10.48 13.81 15.56
C GLY A 61 -9.07 13.83 16.17
N GLY A 62 -8.06 13.33 15.45
CA GLY A 62 -6.70 13.14 15.94
C GLY A 62 -5.84 14.40 15.98
N TYR A 63 -4.53 14.19 16.14
CA TYR A 63 -3.53 15.24 16.21
C TYR A 63 -2.43 15.02 15.18
N LEU A 64 -2.12 16.10 14.47
CA LEU A 64 -1.02 16.16 13.54
C LEU A 64 0.20 16.81 14.20
N TYR A 65 1.35 16.22 13.95
CA TYR A 65 2.66 16.74 14.27
C TYR A 65 3.47 16.91 13.00
N VAL A 66 4.26 17.98 12.94
CA VAL A 66 5.09 18.30 11.77
C VAL A 66 6.52 18.55 12.23
N ARG A 67 7.46 17.86 11.61
CA ARG A 67 8.89 18.01 11.82
C ARG A 67 9.53 18.47 10.52
N MET A 68 10.05 19.69 10.50
CA MET A 68 10.82 20.20 9.35
C MET A 68 12.28 19.77 9.49
N LEU A 69 12.87 19.31 8.40
CA LEU A 69 14.26 18.85 8.33
C LEU A 69 15.08 19.82 7.47
N GLY A 70 16.24 20.22 7.99
CA GLY A 70 17.11 21.24 7.41
C GLY A 70 16.46 22.63 7.42
N GLY A 71 16.75 23.41 6.38
CA GLY A 71 16.08 24.68 6.14
C GLY A 71 16.83 25.95 6.57
N PRO A 72 16.24 27.12 6.36
CA PRO A 72 16.87 28.43 6.61
C PRO A 72 17.18 28.71 8.10
N THR A 73 16.66 27.88 9.01
CA THR A 73 16.90 27.92 10.45
C THR A 73 17.67 26.69 10.97
N ALA A 74 18.42 26.00 10.09
CA ALA A 74 19.02 24.67 10.30
C ALA A 74 19.81 24.42 11.61
N ASP A 75 20.14 25.46 12.38
CA ASP A 75 20.80 25.31 13.68
C ASP A 75 19.86 24.82 14.79
N THR A 76 18.53 24.84 14.58
CA THR A 76 17.55 24.36 15.58
C THR A 76 16.49 23.47 14.96
N PRO A 77 16.31 22.24 15.49
CA PRO A 77 15.15 21.41 15.24
C PRO A 77 13.82 22.18 15.27
N LEU A 78 13.14 22.28 14.12
CA LEU A 78 11.76 22.77 14.06
C LEU A 78 10.76 21.61 14.14
N PHE A 79 10.13 21.49 15.30
CA PHE A 79 9.01 20.60 15.58
C PHE A 79 7.77 21.44 15.92
N LEU A 80 6.64 21.06 15.33
CA LEU A 80 5.39 21.82 15.33
C LEU A 80 4.22 20.89 15.67
N GLY A 81 3.25 21.41 16.41
CA GLY A 81 2.08 20.67 16.90
C GLY A 81 2.08 20.49 18.43
N PRO A 82 1.11 19.76 18.99
CA PRO A 82 0.03 19.03 18.32
C PRO A 82 -1.03 19.94 17.69
N TYR A 83 -1.34 19.74 16.40
CA TYR A 83 -2.46 20.39 15.73
C TYR A 83 -3.67 19.47 15.69
N ARG A 84 -4.77 19.87 16.30
CA ARG A 84 -5.99 19.07 16.29
C ARG A 84 -6.61 19.06 14.90
N VAL A 85 -6.83 17.88 14.36
CA VAL A 85 -7.58 17.67 13.12
C VAL A 85 -9.04 17.42 13.48
N THR A 86 -9.97 18.09 12.81
CA THR A 86 -11.40 17.91 13.06
C THR A 86 -12.07 17.39 11.79
N ALA A 87 -13.09 16.53 11.94
CA ALA A 87 -13.87 16.03 10.81
C ALA A 87 -14.52 17.17 9.98
N SER A 88 -14.70 18.36 10.57
CA SER A 88 -15.23 19.56 9.91
C SER A 88 -14.21 20.38 9.10
N SER A 89 -12.91 20.11 9.25
CA SER A 89 -11.85 20.78 8.50
C SER A 89 -10.81 19.76 8.12
N SER A 90 -10.88 19.29 6.88
CA SER A 90 -9.85 18.44 6.29
C SER A 90 -8.53 19.18 6.11
N THR A 91 -8.43 20.47 6.40
CA THR A 91 -7.23 21.29 6.25
C THR A 91 -6.67 21.69 7.62
N VAL A 92 -5.38 21.47 7.83
CA VAL A 92 -4.63 21.92 9.02
C VAL A 92 -3.69 23.04 8.66
N SER A 93 -4.01 24.27 9.07
CA SER A 93 -3.17 25.46 8.85
C SER A 93 -2.10 25.62 9.93
N ILE A 94 -0.83 25.69 9.51
CA ILE A 94 0.35 25.83 10.39
C ILE A 94 1.10 27.11 10.07
N THR A 95 1.04 28.12 10.94
CA THR A 95 1.53 29.50 10.67
C THR A 95 2.96 29.83 11.12
N GLU A 96 3.77 28.83 11.46
CA GLU A 96 5.06 29.02 12.14
C GLU A 96 6.26 28.44 11.37
N ILE A 97 6.09 28.10 10.09
CA ILE A 97 7.17 27.58 9.24
C ILE A 97 7.83 28.75 8.50
N PRO A 98 9.12 29.04 8.70
CA PRO A 98 9.84 30.03 7.92
C PRO A 98 9.82 29.73 6.41
N ALA A 99 9.80 30.77 5.57
CA ALA A 99 9.92 30.57 4.14
C ALA A 99 11.34 30.12 3.76
N GLY A 100 11.45 29.12 2.89
CA GLY A 100 12.74 28.57 2.49
C GLY A 100 12.67 27.20 1.83
N GLN A 101 13.83 26.68 1.47
CA GLN A 101 14.01 25.31 0.99
C GLN A 101 14.38 24.42 2.18
N TYR A 102 13.66 23.31 2.35
CA TYR A 102 13.94 22.30 3.37
C TYR A 102 14.45 21.01 2.72
N ASP A 103 15.06 20.15 3.51
CA ASP A 103 15.50 18.81 3.08
C ASP A 103 14.36 17.79 3.18
N GLY A 104 13.39 18.04 4.06
CA GLY A 104 12.21 17.20 4.22
C GLY A 104 11.20 17.76 5.20
N MET A 105 9.98 17.25 5.15
CA MET A 105 8.93 17.50 6.13
C MET A 105 8.31 16.15 6.52
N PHE A 106 8.56 15.74 7.75
CA PHE A 106 7.96 14.54 8.33
C PHE A 106 6.64 14.91 9.01
N LEU A 107 5.65 14.05 8.82
CA LEU A 107 4.32 14.20 9.40
C LEU A 107 3.99 12.96 10.20
N LEU A 108 3.43 13.17 11.39
CA LEU A 108 2.82 12.13 12.20
C LEU A 108 1.38 12.53 12.48
N TYR A 109 0.45 11.65 12.15
CA TYR A 109 -0.94 11.74 12.60
C TYR A 109 -1.20 10.66 13.63
N ALA A 110 -1.79 11.03 14.77
CA ALA A 110 -2.14 10.10 15.85
C ALA A 110 -3.58 10.32 16.33
N ASP A 111 -4.23 9.28 16.88
CA ASP A 111 -5.61 9.37 17.39
C ASP A 111 -5.75 10.30 18.62
N ARG A 112 -4.65 10.55 19.33
CA ARG A 112 -4.58 11.36 20.55
C ARG A 112 -3.31 12.20 20.61
N ALA A 113 -3.20 13.02 21.65
CA ALA A 113 -1.97 13.75 21.91
C ALA A 113 -0.91 12.78 22.45
N VAL A 114 0.23 12.66 21.75
CA VAL A 114 1.29 11.68 22.00
C VAL A 114 2.65 12.32 22.33
N HIS A 115 2.76 13.66 22.30
CA HIS A 115 4.03 14.37 22.53
C HIS A 115 4.67 14.13 23.90
N ASP A 116 3.84 13.90 24.93
CA ASP A 116 4.26 13.63 26.30
C ASP A 116 4.35 12.12 26.62
N GLU A 117 4.03 11.25 25.66
CA GLU A 117 4.13 9.81 25.88
C GLU A 117 5.59 9.43 26.10
N GLN A 118 5.81 8.65 27.17
CA GLN A 118 7.12 8.24 27.65
C GLN A 118 7.43 6.83 27.20
N PHE A 119 8.66 6.64 26.75
CA PHE A 119 9.16 5.37 26.25
C PHE A 119 10.55 5.11 26.78
N ASP A 120 10.85 3.85 27.11
CA ASP A 120 12.18 3.46 27.53
C ASP A 120 13.01 3.05 26.32
N VAL A 121 13.96 3.91 25.93
CA VAL A 121 14.91 3.68 24.84
C VAL A 121 16.30 3.47 25.44
N GLU A 122 16.87 2.28 25.24
CA GLU A 122 18.16 1.86 25.78
C GLU A 122 18.30 2.07 27.31
N GLY A 123 17.21 1.88 28.05
CA GLY A 123 17.15 2.08 29.50
C GLY A 123 17.08 3.55 29.93
N LYS A 124 16.79 4.47 29.00
CA LYS A 124 16.49 5.87 29.27
C LYS A 124 15.06 6.18 28.86
N THR A 125 14.27 6.71 29.81
CA THR A 125 12.95 7.24 29.51
C THR A 125 13.08 8.53 28.70
N ILE A 126 12.47 8.57 27.52
CA ILE A 126 12.41 9.71 26.59
C ILE A 126 10.97 9.93 26.15
N THR A 127 10.58 11.17 25.84
CA THR A 127 9.26 11.45 25.26
C THR A 127 9.29 11.50 23.73
N LEU A 128 8.12 11.31 23.09
CA LEU A 128 8.02 11.51 21.64
C LEU A 128 8.38 12.94 21.22
N GLY A 129 8.02 13.95 22.04
CA GLY A 129 8.42 15.33 21.81
C GLY A 129 9.94 15.55 21.89
N GLU A 130 10.63 14.85 22.79
CA GLU A 130 12.09 14.86 22.86
C GLU A 130 12.73 14.21 21.62
N ILE A 131 12.15 13.11 21.12
CA ILE A 131 12.56 12.45 19.87
C ILE A 131 12.39 13.40 18.68
N PHE A 132 11.25 14.08 18.56
CA PHE A 132 11.05 15.09 17.53
C PHE A 132 11.95 16.32 17.66
N SER A 133 12.54 16.53 18.82
CA SER A 133 13.48 17.63 19.04
C SER A 133 14.95 17.23 18.80
N LEU A 134 15.20 15.98 18.39
CA LEU A 134 16.55 15.52 18.07
C LEU A 134 17.15 16.25 16.86
N PRO A 135 18.49 16.36 16.79
CA PRO A 135 19.18 16.76 15.57
C PRO A 135 18.74 15.91 14.37
N ASP A 136 18.72 16.49 13.17
CA ASP A 136 18.14 15.83 12.00
C ASP A 136 18.78 14.48 11.67
N THR A 137 20.09 14.34 11.87
CA THR A 137 20.79 13.06 11.68
C THR A 137 20.23 11.97 12.60
N ASP A 138 20.02 12.31 13.87
CA ASP A 138 19.57 11.38 14.91
C ASP A 138 18.08 11.08 14.73
N PHE A 139 17.27 12.09 14.40
CA PHE A 139 15.85 11.90 14.06
C PHE A 139 15.68 11.01 12.82
N ARG A 140 16.47 11.22 11.77
CA ARG A 140 16.43 10.38 10.57
C ARG A 140 16.88 8.95 10.86
N ALA A 141 17.86 8.76 11.75
CA ALA A 141 18.27 7.43 12.18
C ALA A 141 17.15 6.72 12.96
N PHE A 142 16.44 7.45 13.82
CA PHE A 142 15.28 6.93 14.56
C PHE A 142 14.13 6.50 13.62
N VAL A 143 13.77 7.34 12.65
CA VAL A 143 12.67 7.03 11.71
C VAL A 143 13.04 5.94 10.70
N LYS A 144 14.33 5.75 10.40
CA LYS A 144 14.83 4.75 9.42
C LYS A 144 15.32 3.44 10.06
N GLY A 145 15.38 3.34 11.38
CA GLY A 145 16.18 2.32 12.06
C GLY A 145 15.55 0.92 12.03
N ASP A 146 16.30 -0.06 11.51
CA ASP A 146 16.07 -1.52 11.60
C ASP A 146 16.27 -2.10 13.03
N ASP A 147 16.57 -1.28 14.04
CA ASP A 147 16.94 -1.73 15.39
C ASP A 147 15.92 -1.25 16.45
N GLU A 148 15.13 -2.20 16.97
CA GLU A 148 14.42 -2.26 18.28
C GLU A 148 13.52 -1.09 18.75
N TYR A 149 13.46 0.06 18.07
CA TYR A 149 12.64 1.22 18.47
C TYR A 149 11.79 1.74 17.31
N GLU A 150 11.02 0.85 16.69
CA GLU A 150 10.06 1.23 15.66
C GLU A 150 9.01 2.18 16.26
N VAL A 151 8.72 3.27 15.54
CA VAL A 151 7.59 4.18 15.83
C VAL A 151 6.29 3.39 16.01
N ASP A 152 6.21 2.26 15.32
CA ASP A 152 5.21 1.20 15.31
C ASP A 152 4.90 0.69 16.72
N VAL A 153 5.91 0.23 17.47
CA VAL A 153 5.74 -0.26 18.84
C VAL A 153 5.24 0.85 19.76
N LEU A 154 5.75 2.07 19.59
CA LEU A 154 5.42 3.19 20.46
C LEU A 154 3.96 3.63 20.32
N LEU A 155 3.44 3.58 19.10
CA LEU A 155 2.11 4.10 18.78
C LEU A 155 1.04 3.02 18.67
N ALA A 156 1.40 1.74 18.77
CA ALA A 156 0.46 0.62 18.91
C ALA A 156 -0.68 0.67 17.89
N GLY A 157 -0.36 0.86 16.60
CA GLY A 157 -1.35 0.93 15.53
C GLY A 157 -2.14 2.24 15.48
N ARG A 158 -1.89 3.21 16.37
CA ARG A 158 -2.69 4.44 16.50
C ARG A 158 -2.06 5.63 15.79
N ALA A 159 -1.29 5.37 14.74
CA ALA A 159 -0.67 6.42 13.98
C ALA A 159 -0.53 6.11 12.49
N SER A 160 -0.26 7.18 11.75
CA SER A 160 0.20 7.13 10.38
C SER A 160 1.28 8.18 10.18
N ILE A 161 2.29 7.87 9.38
CA ILE A 161 3.40 8.78 9.09
C ILE A 161 3.44 9.13 7.61
N GLY A 162 4.02 10.27 7.31
CA GLY A 162 4.25 10.71 5.93
C GLY A 162 5.52 11.52 5.82
N MET A 163 6.12 11.53 4.63
CA MET A 163 7.29 12.33 4.32
C MET A 163 7.05 13.11 3.05
N VAL A 164 7.35 14.40 3.08
CA VAL A 164 7.48 15.24 1.88
C VAL A 164 8.96 15.50 1.67
N GLU A 165 9.47 15.09 0.51
CA GLU A 165 10.87 15.31 0.14
C GLU A 165 11.10 16.73 -0.36
N SER A 166 12.16 17.36 0.14
CA SER A 166 12.61 18.68 -0.32
C SER A 166 11.52 19.76 -0.47
N PRO A 167 10.62 19.97 0.52
CA PRO A 167 9.54 20.94 0.36
C PRO A 167 10.10 22.36 0.29
N ARG A 168 9.52 23.16 -0.61
CA ARG A 168 9.80 24.59 -0.72
C ARG A 168 8.62 25.38 -0.18
N VAL A 169 8.88 26.16 0.85
CA VAL A 169 7.90 27.02 1.49
C VAL A 169 8.05 28.44 0.99
N VAL A 170 6.99 29.00 0.42
CA VAL A 170 6.94 30.36 -0.13
C VAL A 170 6.13 31.27 0.77
N GLU A 171 6.69 32.43 1.12
CA GLU A 171 6.05 33.44 1.96
C GLU A 171 4.80 34.04 1.29
N GLY A 172 3.76 34.31 2.08
CA GLY A 172 2.59 35.07 1.64
C GLY A 172 1.64 34.31 0.72
N VAL A 173 1.82 33.01 0.53
CA VAL A 173 0.94 32.14 -0.26
C VAL A 173 0.54 30.89 0.53
N GLU A 174 -0.57 30.28 0.11
CA GLU A 174 -0.95 28.95 0.59
C GLU A 174 0.01 27.91 0.01
N ASN A 175 0.64 27.13 0.88
CA ASN A 175 1.56 26.07 0.50
C ASN A 175 0.84 24.72 0.64
N SER A 176 0.74 23.98 -0.45
CA SER A 176 0.11 22.66 -0.48
C SER A 176 1.13 21.63 -0.92
N PHE A 177 1.26 20.55 -0.15
CA PHE A 177 2.13 19.43 -0.46
C PHE A 177 1.29 18.15 -0.44
N PRO A 178 1.30 17.35 -1.52
CA PRO A 178 0.72 16.03 -1.47
C PRO A 178 1.59 15.16 -0.55
N VAL A 179 0.94 14.43 0.35
CA VAL A 179 1.61 13.46 1.21
C VAL A 179 0.83 12.14 1.18
N THR A 180 1.58 11.06 1.08
CA THR A 180 1.07 9.71 1.32
C THR A 180 1.27 9.39 2.80
N MET A 181 0.18 9.08 3.49
CA MET A 181 0.20 8.67 4.89
C MET A 181 0.17 7.15 4.94
N ILE A 182 1.19 6.56 5.55
CA ILE A 182 1.34 5.11 5.70
C ILE A 182 1.03 4.76 7.16
N PRO A 183 0.19 3.75 7.43
CA PRO A 183 -0.04 3.23 8.78
C PRO A 183 1.24 2.81 9.48
N VAL A 184 1.23 2.92 10.79
CA VAL A 184 2.35 2.54 11.66
C VAL A 184 1.78 1.62 12.73
N THR A 185 2.21 0.35 12.76
CA THR A 185 1.58 -0.66 13.61
C THR A 185 2.52 -1.80 14.00
N PRO A 186 2.54 -2.21 15.28
CA PRO A 186 3.26 -3.41 15.70
C PRO A 186 2.40 -4.67 15.58
N TYR A 187 1.13 -4.54 15.18
CA TYR A 187 0.19 -5.65 15.08
C TYR A 187 0.26 -6.24 13.69
N ARG A 188 1.08 -7.28 13.52
CA ARG A 188 1.28 -7.95 12.24
C ARG A 188 0.66 -9.34 12.23
N ILE A 189 -0.04 -9.65 11.14
CA ILE A 189 -0.51 -10.97 10.77
C ILE A 189 0.28 -11.39 9.55
N GLU A 190 1.23 -12.31 9.74
CA GLU A 190 1.98 -12.89 8.64
C GLU A 190 1.12 -13.95 7.95
N ILE A 191 0.98 -13.87 6.63
CA ILE A 191 0.25 -14.88 5.86
C ILE A 191 1.16 -16.08 5.64
N TYR A 192 0.76 -17.21 6.23
CA TYR A 192 1.30 -18.51 5.92
C TYR A 192 0.36 -19.27 4.97
N PRO A 193 0.84 -19.85 3.86
CA PRO A 193 -0.02 -20.61 2.93
C PRO A 193 -0.87 -21.70 3.58
N ALA A 194 -0.36 -22.32 4.66
CA ALA A 194 -1.07 -23.36 5.41
C ALA A 194 -2.25 -22.83 6.25
N GLU A 195 -2.28 -21.53 6.51
CA GLU A 195 -3.26 -20.85 7.39
C GLU A 195 -4.35 -20.13 6.59
N LEU A 196 -4.25 -20.12 5.26
CA LEU A 196 -5.30 -19.58 4.40
C LEU A 196 -6.64 -20.30 4.63
N GLY A 197 -7.71 -19.51 4.76
CA GLY A 197 -9.05 -19.96 5.08
C GLY A 197 -9.28 -20.31 6.56
N GLN A 198 -8.25 -20.23 7.41
CA GLN A 198 -8.40 -20.39 8.85
C GLN A 198 -8.85 -19.08 9.51
N THR A 199 -9.67 -19.20 10.55
CA THR A 199 -10.09 -18.06 11.37
C THR A 199 -9.02 -17.74 12.40
N LEU A 200 -8.48 -16.53 12.33
CA LEU A 200 -7.52 -15.98 13.27
C LEU A 200 -8.26 -15.09 14.27
N TYR A 201 -8.24 -15.47 15.54
CA TYR A 201 -8.83 -14.66 16.61
C TYR A 201 -7.95 -13.46 16.91
N LEU A 202 -8.54 -12.27 16.96
CA LEU A 202 -7.86 -11.00 17.28
C LEU A 202 -7.99 -10.65 18.77
N ASN A 203 -8.45 -11.60 19.59
CA ASN A 203 -8.59 -11.44 21.03
C ASN A 203 -7.26 -11.21 21.75
N GLU A 204 -6.15 -11.72 21.21
CA GLU A 204 -4.81 -11.42 21.73
C GLU A 204 -4.46 -9.92 21.56
N LEU A 205 -4.96 -9.26 20.51
CA LEU A 205 -4.84 -7.80 20.34
C LEU A 205 -5.69 -7.01 21.35
N LEU A 206 -6.66 -7.67 21.97
CA LEU A 206 -7.53 -7.12 23.00
C LEU A 206 -7.05 -7.43 24.43
N GLU A 207 -5.88 -8.05 24.63
CA GLU A 207 -5.45 -8.49 25.96
C GLU A 207 -5.48 -7.35 27.00
N GLY A 208 -6.44 -7.46 27.94
CA GLY A 208 -6.64 -6.51 29.02
C GLY A 208 -7.60 -5.36 28.73
N THR A 209 -8.26 -5.33 27.57
CA THR A 209 -9.21 -4.27 27.19
C THR A 209 -10.44 -4.81 26.45
N ASP A 210 -11.62 -4.24 26.71
CA ASP A 210 -12.85 -4.61 26.00
C ASP A 210 -12.98 -3.92 24.62
N SER A 211 -11.93 -3.26 24.13
CA SER A 211 -11.98 -2.46 22.91
C SER A 211 -10.62 -2.30 22.25
N PHE A 212 -10.58 -2.38 20.92
CA PHE A 212 -9.40 -2.10 20.11
C PHE A 212 -9.66 -0.92 19.19
N ARG A 213 -8.65 -0.05 19.03
CA ARG A 213 -8.65 1.02 18.04
C ARG A 213 -7.25 1.18 17.47
N GLY A 214 -7.06 0.88 16.19
CA GLY A 214 -5.76 0.98 15.53
C GLY A 214 -5.70 0.27 14.17
N PHE A 215 -4.56 0.41 13.51
CA PHE A 215 -4.18 -0.34 12.32
C PHE A 215 -3.61 -1.71 12.70
N ILE A 216 -3.87 -2.70 11.86
CA ILE A 216 -3.29 -4.04 11.88
C ILE A 216 -2.70 -4.27 10.49
N GLU A 217 -1.47 -4.74 10.41
CA GLU A 217 -0.79 -5.09 9.16
C GLU A 217 -1.03 -6.56 8.84
N ILE A 218 -1.34 -6.84 7.58
CA ILE A 218 -1.34 -8.17 7.00
C ILE A 218 -0.17 -8.20 6.01
N ASP A 219 0.82 -9.04 6.30
CA ASP A 219 2.08 -9.14 5.57
C ASP A 219 2.16 -10.47 4.82
N GLY A 220 2.86 -10.50 3.69
CA GLY A 220 3.12 -11.70 2.89
C GLY A 220 2.15 -11.93 1.74
N VAL A 221 1.36 -10.93 1.32
CA VAL A 221 0.39 -11.07 0.23
C VAL A 221 1.07 -11.35 -1.10
N ASP A 222 2.12 -10.61 -1.44
CA ASP A 222 2.86 -10.78 -2.71
C ASP A 222 3.60 -12.12 -2.74
N SER A 223 4.08 -12.57 -1.57
CA SER A 223 4.76 -13.86 -1.42
C SER A 223 3.88 -15.06 -1.80
N LEU A 224 2.54 -14.92 -1.77
CA LEU A 224 1.61 -15.97 -2.19
C LEU A 224 1.76 -16.36 -3.66
N SER A 225 2.20 -15.45 -4.53
CA SER A 225 2.44 -15.73 -5.95
C SER A 225 3.45 -16.86 -6.17
N SER A 226 4.42 -17.01 -5.25
CA SER A 226 5.43 -18.08 -5.29
C SER A 226 4.89 -19.46 -4.92
N TYR A 227 3.80 -19.51 -4.14
CA TYR A 227 3.14 -20.75 -3.71
C TYR A 227 1.96 -21.11 -4.61
N TYR A 228 1.32 -20.10 -5.19
CA TYR A 228 0.13 -20.23 -6.02
C TYR A 228 0.37 -19.47 -7.33
N PRO A 229 0.91 -20.14 -8.38
CA PRO A 229 1.23 -19.49 -9.66
C PRO A 229 0.04 -18.83 -10.35
N ALA A 230 -1.18 -19.20 -9.93
CA ALA A 230 -2.43 -18.67 -10.43
C ALA A 230 -3.01 -17.49 -9.63
N PHE A 231 -2.31 -17.05 -8.60
CA PHE A 231 -2.74 -15.97 -7.73
C PHE A 231 -2.59 -14.61 -8.41
N SER A 232 -3.68 -13.84 -8.51
CA SER A 232 -3.70 -12.56 -9.21
C SER A 232 -3.34 -11.34 -8.33
N GLY A 233 -2.86 -11.56 -7.10
CA GLY A 233 -2.65 -10.47 -6.12
C GLY A 233 -3.91 -10.12 -5.32
N SER A 234 -4.88 -11.03 -5.26
CA SER A 234 -6.22 -10.79 -4.74
C SER A 234 -6.52 -11.69 -3.55
N VAL A 235 -6.77 -11.10 -2.38
CA VAL A 235 -7.17 -11.86 -1.19
C VAL A 235 -8.57 -11.46 -0.74
N GLN A 236 -9.32 -12.45 -0.27
CA GLN A 236 -10.58 -12.21 0.41
C GLN A 236 -10.32 -12.11 1.91
N LEU A 237 -10.68 -10.96 2.49
CA LEU A 237 -10.58 -10.68 3.91
C LEU A 237 -11.98 -10.73 4.50
N THR A 238 -12.20 -11.62 5.46
CA THR A 238 -13.46 -11.76 6.18
C THR A 238 -13.27 -11.39 7.63
N PHE A 239 -13.89 -10.30 8.06
CA PHE A 239 -13.93 -9.86 9.45
C PHE A 239 -15.23 -10.32 10.10
N ALA A 240 -15.13 -10.94 11.28
CA ALA A 240 -16.27 -11.56 11.95
C ALA A 240 -16.25 -11.32 13.48
N ASN A 241 -17.42 -11.51 14.09
CA ASN A 241 -17.56 -11.71 15.53
C ASN A 241 -17.76 -13.22 15.78
N GLU A 242 -16.81 -13.89 16.40
CA GLU A 242 -16.94 -15.33 16.71
C GLU A 242 -17.77 -15.59 17.99
N SER A 243 -18.16 -14.54 18.71
CA SER A 243 -18.96 -14.67 19.93
C SER A 243 -20.41 -15.01 19.60
N THR A 244 -20.89 -16.11 20.17
CA THR A 244 -22.30 -16.53 20.05
C THR A 244 -23.22 -15.87 21.08
N THR A 245 -22.66 -15.16 22.07
CA THR A 245 -23.41 -14.62 23.21
C THR A 245 -23.29 -13.10 23.34
N GLU A 246 -22.26 -12.49 22.77
CA GLU A 246 -21.99 -11.07 22.87
C GLU A 246 -21.90 -10.42 21.49
N ALA A 247 -22.57 -9.29 21.32
CA ALA A 247 -22.48 -8.51 20.09
C ALA A 247 -21.24 -7.60 20.14
N MET A 248 -20.50 -7.54 19.03
CA MET A 248 -19.39 -6.62 18.86
C MET A 248 -19.91 -5.30 18.28
N VAL A 249 -19.54 -4.17 18.87
CA VAL A 249 -19.79 -2.84 18.29
C VAL A 249 -18.62 -2.51 17.38
N VAL A 250 -18.90 -2.24 16.11
CA VAL A 250 -17.90 -1.83 15.11
C VAL A 250 -18.14 -0.36 14.76
N ASN A 251 -17.23 0.52 15.20
CA ASN A 251 -17.27 1.94 14.89
C ASN A 251 -16.60 2.24 13.54
N HIS A 252 -15.49 1.55 13.26
CA HIS A 252 -14.75 1.70 12.02
C HIS A 252 -14.13 0.38 11.57
N LEU A 253 -14.17 0.15 10.26
CA LEU A 253 -13.60 -1.02 9.61
C LEU A 253 -13.20 -0.63 8.20
N TYR A 254 -11.92 -0.46 7.94
CA TYR A 254 -11.43 0.00 6.63
C TYR A 254 -10.19 -0.78 6.24
N VAL A 255 -10.01 -0.97 4.93
CA VAL A 255 -8.85 -1.67 4.37
C VAL A 255 -8.07 -0.73 3.48
N TYR A 256 -6.76 -0.68 3.66
CA TYR A 256 -5.83 0.14 2.91
C TYR A 256 -4.72 -0.72 2.29
N ASP A 257 -4.14 -0.30 1.17
CA ASP A 257 -2.92 -0.92 0.61
C ASP A 257 -1.65 -0.46 1.35
N GLY A 258 -0.49 -1.00 0.95
CA GLY A 258 0.83 -0.65 1.50
C GLY A 258 1.19 0.84 1.40
N ASP A 259 0.65 1.55 0.41
CA ASP A 259 0.77 3.01 0.25
C ASP A 259 -0.31 3.78 1.04
N GLY A 260 -1.06 3.11 1.89
CA GLY A 260 -2.11 3.71 2.71
C GLY A 260 -3.30 4.22 1.90
N ARG A 261 -3.55 3.74 0.68
CA ARG A 261 -4.75 4.06 -0.08
C ARG A 261 -5.90 3.16 0.34
N LEU A 262 -7.08 3.74 0.56
CA LEU A 262 -8.29 3.00 0.89
C LEU A 262 -8.71 2.10 -0.28
N LEU A 263 -8.77 0.79 0.00
CA LEU A 263 -9.24 -0.25 -0.89
C LEU A 263 -10.71 -0.57 -0.66
N ALA A 264 -11.12 -0.67 0.61
CA ALA A 264 -12.44 -1.19 0.97
C ALA A 264 -13.02 -0.62 2.27
N LYS A 265 -14.35 -0.64 2.34
CA LYS A 265 -15.16 -0.33 3.52
C LYS A 265 -16.40 -1.24 3.55
N PRO A 266 -16.98 -1.49 4.73
CA PRO A 266 -18.17 -2.29 4.84
C PRO A 266 -19.34 -1.66 4.08
N PRO A 267 -20.22 -2.48 3.48
CA PRO A 267 -21.40 -2.01 2.76
C PRO A 267 -22.52 -1.54 3.72
N VAL A 268 -22.22 -1.36 5.01
CA VAL A 268 -23.14 -0.92 6.04
C VAL A 268 -22.73 0.45 6.59
N THR A 269 -23.71 1.19 7.10
CA THR A 269 -23.44 2.42 7.84
C THR A 269 -22.89 2.08 9.23
N LEU A 270 -21.75 2.66 9.57
CA LEU A 270 -21.13 2.53 10.89
C LEU A 270 -21.57 3.70 11.81
N PRO A 271 -21.62 3.52 13.15
CA PRO A 271 -21.32 2.28 13.87
C PRO A 271 -22.41 1.21 13.70
N VAL A 272 -22.03 -0.07 13.77
CA VAL A 272 -22.94 -1.21 13.66
C VAL A 272 -22.73 -2.21 14.81
N GLN A 273 -23.79 -2.90 15.22
CA GLN A 273 -23.67 -4.08 16.09
C GLN A 273 -23.55 -5.33 15.22
N MET A 274 -22.41 -6.00 15.31
CA MET A 274 -22.09 -7.22 14.58
C MET A 274 -22.33 -8.45 15.48
N THR A 275 -23.24 -9.32 15.06
CA THR A 275 -23.46 -10.66 15.63
C THR A 275 -22.72 -11.70 14.80
N ASN A 276 -22.60 -12.93 15.32
CA ASN A 276 -21.85 -14.02 14.67
C ASN A 276 -22.34 -14.40 13.26
N ASP A 277 -23.61 -14.14 12.94
CA ASP A 277 -24.22 -14.38 11.63
C ASP A 277 -24.04 -13.25 10.61
N MET A 278 -23.28 -12.19 10.95
CA MET A 278 -23.10 -10.99 10.10
C MET A 278 -21.63 -10.67 9.81
N PRO A 279 -20.83 -11.59 9.24
CA PRO A 279 -19.46 -11.28 8.85
C PRO A 279 -19.41 -10.24 7.72
N TYR A 280 -18.33 -9.47 7.67
CA TYR A 280 -18.00 -8.58 6.57
C TYR A 280 -16.85 -9.17 5.76
N SER A 281 -17.13 -9.55 4.52
CA SER A 281 -16.11 -10.02 3.58
C SER A 281 -15.85 -8.98 2.48
N VAL A 282 -14.58 -8.82 2.12
CA VAL A 282 -14.17 -8.02 0.96
C VAL A 282 -12.98 -8.64 0.24
N THR A 283 -13.06 -8.68 -1.08
CA THR A 283 -11.90 -8.93 -1.93
C THR A 283 -11.09 -7.65 -2.03
N VAL A 284 -9.80 -7.75 -1.78
CA VAL A 284 -8.84 -6.67 -1.98
C VAL A 284 -7.78 -7.11 -2.98
N HIS A 285 -7.55 -6.23 -3.96
CA HIS A 285 -6.51 -6.38 -4.97
C HIS A 285 -5.39 -5.41 -4.63
N THR A 286 -4.16 -5.91 -4.52
CA THR A 286 -2.99 -5.08 -4.20
C THR A 286 -1.76 -5.60 -4.93
N SER A 287 -0.90 -4.68 -5.35
CA SER A 287 0.46 -5.00 -5.82
C SER A 287 1.50 -4.89 -4.70
N PHE A 288 1.07 -4.54 -3.48
CA PHE A 288 1.92 -4.46 -2.31
C PHE A 288 1.93 -5.81 -1.59
N ASN A 289 3.04 -6.09 -0.92
CA ASN A 289 3.15 -7.25 -0.07
C ASN A 289 2.32 -7.09 1.22
N GLU A 290 2.00 -5.84 1.58
CA GLU A 290 1.30 -5.44 2.80
C GLU A 290 -0.10 -4.88 2.52
N ILE A 291 -1.03 -5.18 3.43
CA ILE A 291 -2.38 -4.59 3.50
C ILE A 291 -2.63 -4.16 4.94
N PHE A 292 -3.25 -3.00 5.13
CA PHE A 292 -3.59 -2.50 6.46
C PHE A 292 -5.08 -2.52 6.74
N PHE A 293 -5.46 -3.09 7.88
CA PHE A 293 -6.80 -3.09 8.43
C PHE A 293 -6.90 -2.03 9.53
N TYR A 294 -7.71 -0.99 9.35
CA TYR A 294 -8.07 -0.11 10.45
C TYR A 294 -9.31 -0.63 11.14
N LEU A 295 -9.19 -0.89 12.44
CA LEU A 295 -10.22 -1.49 13.27
C LEU A 295 -10.51 -0.60 14.49
N ASP A 296 -11.79 -0.31 14.73
CA ASP A 296 -12.29 0.36 15.93
C ASP A 296 -13.52 -0.41 16.42
N VAL A 297 -13.31 -1.26 17.43
CA VAL A 297 -14.31 -2.21 17.92
C VAL A 297 -14.33 -2.28 19.44
N SER A 298 -15.47 -2.71 19.98
CA SER A 298 -15.62 -3.05 21.40
C SER A 298 -16.60 -4.20 21.63
N GLY A 299 -16.30 -5.05 22.61
CA GLY A 299 -17.07 -6.26 22.94
C GLY A 299 -16.96 -7.37 21.89
N GLY A 300 -17.51 -8.54 22.22
CA GLY A 300 -17.49 -9.72 21.34
C GLY A 300 -16.09 -10.31 21.13
N ASP A 301 -15.97 -11.22 20.16
CA ASP A 301 -14.73 -11.94 19.83
C ASP A 301 -14.33 -11.60 18.38
N PRO A 302 -13.58 -10.52 18.12
CA PRO A 302 -13.18 -10.17 16.77
C PRO A 302 -12.27 -11.24 16.18
N ALA A 303 -12.50 -11.57 14.92
CA ALA A 303 -11.68 -12.49 14.15
C ALA A 303 -11.53 -12.04 12.70
N ILE A 304 -10.46 -12.49 12.06
CA ILE A 304 -10.22 -12.32 10.64
C ILE A 304 -9.90 -13.66 9.98
N THR A 305 -10.46 -13.88 8.80
CA THR A 305 -10.10 -14.99 7.91
C THR A 305 -9.54 -14.41 6.64
N ILE A 306 -8.36 -14.89 6.25
CA ILE A 306 -7.68 -14.51 5.00
C ILE A 306 -7.77 -15.71 4.08
N ALA A 307 -8.42 -15.56 2.93
CA ALA A 307 -8.48 -16.59 1.90
C ALA A 307 -7.90 -16.05 0.61
N LEU A 308 -7.37 -16.94 -0.24
CA LEU A 308 -7.13 -16.57 -1.62
C LEU A 308 -8.48 -16.18 -2.22
N ASP A 309 -8.54 -15.02 -2.85
CA ASP A 309 -9.53 -14.90 -3.89
C ASP A 309 -8.96 -15.72 -5.04
N GLU A 310 -9.46 -16.94 -5.21
CA GLU A 310 -9.11 -17.78 -6.37
C GLU A 310 -9.55 -17.13 -7.69
N GLY A 311 -10.06 -15.89 -7.65
CA GLY A 311 -10.32 -15.04 -8.79
C GLY A 311 -11.14 -15.83 -9.76
N GLY A 312 -12.33 -16.25 -9.28
CA GLY A 312 -13.04 -17.44 -9.74
C GLY A 312 -12.75 -17.75 -11.20
N THR A 313 -12.28 -18.94 -11.53
CA THR A 313 -11.95 -19.16 -12.93
C THR A 313 -13.22 -19.28 -13.78
N GLU A 314 -13.23 -18.65 -14.95
CA GLU A 314 -14.27 -18.86 -15.95
C GLU A 314 -13.82 -19.87 -17.00
N THR A 315 -14.76 -20.71 -17.44
CA THR A 315 -14.53 -21.54 -18.62
C THR A 315 -14.64 -20.68 -19.87
N ILE A 316 -13.58 -20.65 -20.65
CA ILE A 316 -13.56 -19.99 -21.95
C ILE A 316 -13.69 -21.01 -23.07
N THR A 317 -14.47 -20.65 -24.07
CA THR A 317 -14.60 -21.41 -25.32
C THR A 317 -14.61 -20.46 -26.49
N GLY A 318 -13.96 -20.84 -27.58
CA GLY A 318 -13.93 -20.03 -28.79
C GLY A 318 -13.33 -20.79 -29.95
N SER A 319 -13.16 -20.09 -31.07
CA SER A 319 -12.54 -20.61 -32.28
C SER A 319 -11.50 -19.61 -32.77
N LEU A 320 -10.45 -20.08 -33.44
CA LEU A 320 -9.39 -19.29 -34.02
C LEU A 320 -9.16 -19.72 -35.47
N ASP A 321 -9.08 -18.77 -36.40
CA ASP A 321 -8.61 -19.04 -37.76
C ASP A 321 -7.08 -19.03 -37.79
N LEU A 322 -6.48 -20.22 -37.85
CA LEU A 322 -5.03 -20.41 -37.93
C LEU A 322 -4.59 -20.85 -39.32
N THR A 323 -5.43 -20.69 -40.36
CA THR A 323 -5.14 -21.17 -41.72
C THR A 323 -3.80 -20.68 -42.24
N ASN A 324 -3.46 -19.41 -42.00
CA ASN A 324 -2.22 -18.79 -42.47
C ASN A 324 -0.97 -19.22 -41.69
N TYR A 325 -1.15 -19.83 -40.50
CA TYR A 325 -0.06 -20.22 -39.61
C TYR A 325 0.10 -21.73 -39.46
N ALA A 326 -0.91 -22.51 -39.86
CA ALA A 326 -0.92 -23.97 -39.71
C ALA A 326 0.33 -24.65 -40.30
N ASN A 327 0.90 -24.11 -41.39
CA ASN A 327 2.12 -24.66 -42.00
C ASN A 327 3.39 -24.47 -41.14
N ASN A 328 3.37 -23.53 -40.19
CA ASN A 328 4.48 -23.26 -39.27
C ASN A 328 4.52 -24.29 -38.13
N PHE A 329 3.46 -25.07 -37.95
CA PHE A 329 3.35 -26.14 -36.97
C PHE A 329 3.24 -27.49 -37.69
N ASP A 330 3.65 -28.55 -37.02
CA ASP A 330 3.27 -29.94 -37.33
C ASP A 330 2.04 -30.32 -36.48
N GLU A 331 1.95 -29.78 -35.27
CA GLU A 331 0.80 -29.90 -34.36
C GLU A 331 0.59 -28.59 -33.60
N ILE A 332 -0.66 -28.17 -33.45
CA ILE A 332 -1.05 -27.01 -32.63
C ILE A 332 -1.76 -27.54 -31.39
N THR A 333 -1.28 -27.17 -30.21
CA THR A 333 -1.63 -27.86 -28.96
C THR A 333 -2.51 -27.01 -28.04
N LEU A 334 -2.15 -25.75 -27.83
CA LEU A 334 -2.86 -24.88 -26.89
C LEU A 334 -2.73 -23.39 -27.23
N VAL A 335 -3.57 -22.61 -26.56
CA VAL A 335 -3.54 -21.15 -26.58
C VAL A 335 -3.38 -20.61 -25.17
N MET A 336 -2.69 -19.48 -25.04
CA MET A 336 -2.45 -18.75 -23.79
C MET A 336 -2.87 -17.29 -23.95
N PHE A 337 -3.30 -16.66 -22.86
CA PHE A 337 -3.78 -15.27 -22.84
C PHE A 337 -2.95 -14.40 -21.90
N CYS A 338 -2.49 -13.25 -22.38
CA CYS A 338 -1.60 -12.36 -21.65
C CYS A 338 -2.12 -10.92 -21.57
N THR A 339 -1.85 -10.23 -20.46
CA THR A 339 -2.21 -8.80 -20.30
C THR A 339 -1.25 -7.86 -21.02
N GLU A 340 0.03 -8.24 -21.13
CA GLU A 340 1.09 -7.44 -21.75
C GLU A 340 1.60 -8.04 -23.06
N ASP A 341 2.28 -7.23 -23.88
CA ASP A 341 2.78 -7.63 -25.21
C ASP A 341 3.85 -8.74 -25.09
N PRO A 342 3.53 -9.96 -25.50
CA PRO A 342 4.42 -11.11 -25.36
C PRO A 342 5.67 -11.00 -26.25
N THR A 343 5.63 -10.23 -27.34
CA THR A 343 6.75 -10.08 -28.28
C THR A 343 7.93 -9.28 -27.71
N ILE A 344 7.65 -8.49 -26.66
CA ILE A 344 8.64 -7.67 -25.96
C ILE A 344 9.15 -8.39 -24.70
N LEU A 345 8.32 -9.26 -24.12
CA LEU A 345 8.57 -9.88 -22.81
C LEU A 345 9.26 -11.25 -22.90
N PHE A 346 8.92 -12.07 -23.89
CA PHE A 346 9.46 -13.42 -24.04
C PHE A 346 10.61 -13.40 -25.05
N SER A 347 11.82 -13.14 -24.56
CA SER A 347 13.07 -13.27 -25.33
C SER A 347 13.86 -14.54 -24.99
N ASP A 348 13.34 -15.35 -24.07
CA ASP A 348 13.88 -16.64 -23.62
C ASP A 348 12.73 -17.65 -23.39
N THR A 349 13.07 -18.93 -23.23
CA THR A 349 12.13 -20.04 -23.05
C THR A 349 11.10 -19.78 -21.94
N LEU A 350 9.81 -19.87 -22.27
CA LEU A 350 8.69 -19.84 -21.33
C LEU A 350 8.73 -21.10 -20.43
N GLU A 351 9.29 -20.96 -19.23
CA GLU A 351 9.23 -22.00 -18.19
C GLU A 351 7.94 -21.85 -17.36
N GLU A 352 7.44 -22.98 -16.83
CA GLU A 352 6.25 -23.04 -15.98
C GLU A 352 6.47 -22.17 -14.72
N GLY A 353 5.69 -21.08 -14.58
CA GLY A 353 5.79 -20.13 -13.47
C GLY A 353 6.41 -18.76 -13.80
N ASN A 354 6.83 -18.50 -15.04
CA ASN A 354 7.61 -17.29 -15.40
C ASN A 354 6.83 -16.07 -15.89
N SER A 355 5.50 -16.04 -15.89
CA SER A 355 4.79 -14.85 -16.39
C SER A 355 3.62 -14.45 -15.51
N GLN A 356 3.87 -13.49 -14.63
CA GLN A 356 2.86 -12.68 -13.93
C GLN A 356 1.79 -12.06 -14.86
N TYR A 357 2.02 -12.11 -16.18
CA TYR A 357 1.14 -11.59 -17.22
C TYR A 357 0.22 -12.64 -17.85
N LEU A 358 0.42 -13.94 -17.58
CA LEU A 358 -0.43 -15.01 -18.11
C LEU A 358 -1.69 -15.13 -17.24
N VAL A 359 -2.83 -14.98 -17.87
CA VAL A 359 -4.12 -14.85 -17.17
C VAL A 359 -5.14 -15.92 -17.56
N GLY A 360 -4.79 -16.79 -18.50
CA GLY A 360 -5.60 -17.93 -18.90
C GLY A 360 -4.98 -18.77 -20.01
N TRP A 361 -5.56 -19.93 -20.27
CA TRP A 361 -5.12 -20.85 -21.32
C TRP A 361 -6.26 -21.77 -21.78
N GLY A 362 -6.13 -22.40 -22.94
CA GLY A 362 -7.06 -23.41 -23.42
C GLY A 362 -6.43 -24.40 -24.38
N GLY A 363 -6.86 -25.66 -24.31
CA GLY A 363 -6.44 -26.67 -25.28
C GLY A 363 -7.09 -26.40 -26.64
N LEU A 364 -6.32 -26.52 -27.71
CA LEU A 364 -6.79 -26.33 -29.09
C LEU A 364 -7.15 -27.68 -29.72
N THR A 365 -8.28 -27.73 -30.40
CA THR A 365 -8.72 -28.89 -31.19
C THR A 365 -9.05 -28.44 -32.60
N ALA A 366 -8.50 -29.12 -33.60
CA ALA A 366 -8.80 -28.82 -35.00
C ALA A 366 -10.31 -29.00 -35.27
N ASN A 367 -10.95 -27.96 -35.81
CA ASN A 367 -12.34 -28.00 -36.24
C ASN A 367 -12.42 -28.71 -37.61
N ALA A 368 -13.58 -29.28 -37.93
CA ALA A 368 -13.85 -29.95 -39.22
C ALA A 368 -13.81 -29.00 -40.44
N THR A 369 -13.69 -27.69 -40.22
CA THR A 369 -13.57 -26.66 -41.26
C THR A 369 -12.12 -26.21 -41.40
N ASN A 370 -11.60 -26.18 -42.65
CA ASN A 370 -10.19 -25.93 -42.96
C ASN A 370 -9.60 -24.73 -42.18
N GLY A 371 -8.65 -25.03 -41.29
CA GLY A 371 -7.78 -24.06 -40.61
C GLY A 371 -8.31 -23.48 -39.29
N TYR A 372 -9.55 -23.76 -38.92
CA TYR A 372 -10.11 -23.35 -37.63
C TYR A 372 -9.71 -24.30 -36.51
N HIS A 373 -9.38 -23.74 -35.35
CA HIS A 373 -9.15 -24.48 -34.11
C HIS A 373 -10.08 -23.97 -33.03
N ASP A 374 -10.86 -24.89 -32.44
CA ASP A 374 -11.69 -24.57 -31.29
C ASP A 374 -10.83 -24.69 -30.03
N PHE A 375 -10.95 -23.72 -29.12
CA PHE A 375 -10.35 -23.83 -27.79
C PHE A 375 -11.41 -24.03 -26.72
N THR A 376 -11.05 -24.81 -25.71
CA THR A 376 -11.75 -24.87 -24.42
C THR A 376 -10.71 -24.78 -23.33
N GLY A 377 -10.96 -23.91 -22.36
CA GLY A 377 -9.96 -23.57 -21.37
C GLY A 377 -10.50 -22.79 -20.20
N THR A 378 -9.58 -22.15 -19.49
CA THR A 378 -9.82 -21.48 -18.23
C THR A 378 -9.12 -20.13 -18.22
N ILE A 379 -9.80 -19.09 -17.71
CA ILE A 379 -9.27 -17.74 -17.50
C ILE A 379 -9.66 -17.25 -16.10
N TYR A 380 -8.92 -16.34 -15.48
CA TYR A 380 -9.42 -15.69 -14.25
C TYR A 380 -10.62 -14.80 -14.58
N SER A 381 -11.68 -14.85 -13.76
CA SER A 381 -12.95 -14.12 -14.00
C SER A 381 -12.74 -12.64 -14.27
N GLU A 382 -11.78 -12.00 -13.60
CA GLU A 382 -11.51 -10.56 -13.75
C GLU A 382 -11.03 -10.19 -15.16
N TYR A 383 -10.43 -11.14 -15.90
CA TYR A 383 -10.03 -10.97 -17.29
C TYR A 383 -11.05 -11.52 -18.29
N ALA A 384 -12.16 -12.12 -17.81
CA ALA A 384 -13.22 -12.57 -18.69
C ALA A 384 -13.83 -11.37 -19.44
N GLY A 385 -13.73 -11.41 -20.76
CA GLY A 385 -14.20 -10.33 -21.63
C GLY A 385 -13.29 -9.08 -21.67
N SER A 386 -12.07 -9.16 -21.14
CA SER A 386 -11.02 -8.17 -21.37
C SER A 386 -10.29 -8.40 -22.70
N ASP A 387 -9.64 -7.35 -23.19
CA ASP A 387 -8.77 -7.39 -24.37
C ASP A 387 -7.36 -7.87 -23.97
N LEU A 388 -6.93 -9.02 -24.49
CA LEU A 388 -5.70 -9.72 -24.10
C LEU A 388 -4.87 -10.11 -25.31
N TYR A 389 -3.55 -10.19 -25.16
CA TYR A 389 -2.68 -10.80 -26.16
C TYR A 389 -2.82 -12.31 -26.16
N LEU A 390 -2.61 -12.91 -27.33
CA LEU A 390 -2.75 -14.34 -27.58
C LEU A 390 -1.37 -14.94 -27.84
N ILE A 391 -1.09 -16.12 -27.29
CA ILE A 391 0.05 -16.95 -27.70
C ILE A 391 -0.49 -18.31 -28.14
N VAL A 392 -0.21 -18.68 -29.39
CA VAL A 392 -0.47 -20.00 -29.94
C VAL A 392 0.79 -20.85 -29.77
N VAL A 393 0.62 -22.02 -29.15
CA VAL A 393 1.69 -22.97 -28.89
C VAL A 393 1.45 -24.22 -29.73
N GLY A 394 2.53 -24.74 -30.28
CA GLY A 394 2.54 -26.01 -30.98
C GLY A 394 3.94 -26.56 -31.11
N GLU A 395 4.09 -27.55 -31.98
CA GLU A 395 5.38 -28.20 -32.28
C GLU A 395 5.72 -28.08 -33.76
N LYS A 396 7.01 -27.95 -34.08
CA LYS A 396 7.57 -28.07 -35.43
C LYS A 396 8.87 -28.87 -35.38
N TYR A 397 8.97 -29.93 -36.16
CA TYR A 397 10.12 -30.85 -36.17
C TYR A 397 10.49 -31.39 -34.77
N GLY A 398 9.48 -31.59 -33.91
CA GLY A 398 9.66 -32.04 -32.53
C GLY A 398 10.24 -30.98 -31.57
N GLN A 399 10.22 -29.70 -31.95
CA GLN A 399 10.55 -28.57 -31.09
C GLN A 399 9.32 -27.71 -30.85
N MET A 400 9.21 -27.14 -29.65
CA MET A 400 8.14 -26.21 -29.33
C MET A 400 8.29 -24.93 -30.16
N VAL A 401 7.19 -24.45 -30.71
CA VAL A 401 7.10 -23.21 -31.48
C VAL A 401 5.96 -22.37 -30.91
N LEU A 402 6.22 -21.08 -30.77
CA LEU A 402 5.28 -20.13 -30.23
C LEU A 402 5.06 -18.97 -31.21
N TYR A 403 3.80 -18.62 -31.43
CA TYR A 403 3.41 -17.44 -32.20
C TYR A 403 2.54 -16.57 -31.33
N ALA A 404 2.84 -15.29 -31.26
CA ALA A 404 2.07 -14.37 -30.46
C ALA A 404 1.38 -13.31 -31.30
N SER A 405 0.21 -12.88 -30.87
CA SER A 405 -0.52 -11.80 -31.53
C SER A 405 0.18 -10.46 -31.34
N THR A 406 0.12 -9.62 -32.37
CA THR A 406 0.64 -8.24 -32.32
C THR A 406 -0.38 -7.23 -31.79
N GLU A 407 -1.63 -7.66 -31.59
CA GLU A 407 -2.73 -6.86 -31.05
C GLU A 407 -3.47 -7.64 -29.96
N ARG A 408 -4.29 -6.92 -29.16
CA ARG A 408 -5.14 -7.51 -28.12
C ARG A 408 -6.49 -7.93 -28.68
N PHE A 409 -7.06 -8.98 -28.10
CA PHE A 409 -8.32 -9.61 -28.50
C PHE A 409 -9.24 -9.82 -27.31
N THR A 410 -10.53 -9.54 -27.47
CA THR A 410 -11.53 -9.77 -26.42
C THR A 410 -11.83 -11.26 -26.29
N VAL A 411 -11.55 -11.86 -25.14
CA VAL A 411 -11.73 -13.30 -24.91
C VAL A 411 -13.20 -13.75 -24.95
N SER A 412 -14.15 -12.84 -24.73
CA SER A 412 -15.60 -13.12 -24.72
C SER A 412 -16.28 -13.07 -26.10
N GLN A 413 -15.59 -12.60 -27.14
CA GLN A 413 -16.15 -12.60 -28.50
C GLN A 413 -15.72 -13.88 -29.19
N LYS A 414 -16.67 -14.63 -29.76
CA LYS A 414 -16.41 -15.79 -30.61
C LYS A 414 -15.59 -15.32 -31.81
N ILE A 415 -14.27 -15.51 -31.79
CA ILE A 415 -13.37 -14.84 -32.74
C ILE A 415 -13.43 -15.53 -34.11
N GLU A 416 -14.08 -14.88 -35.07
CA GLU A 416 -14.08 -15.24 -36.50
C GLU A 416 -12.88 -14.63 -37.26
N LEU A 417 -11.96 -13.95 -36.56
CA LEU A 417 -10.82 -13.23 -37.15
C LEU A 417 -9.52 -14.04 -37.06
N ALA A 418 -8.76 -14.07 -38.16
CA ALA A 418 -7.38 -14.56 -38.16
C ALA A 418 -6.47 -13.52 -37.49
N PRO A 419 -5.87 -13.81 -36.31
CA PRO A 419 -4.98 -12.86 -35.67
C PRO A 419 -3.71 -12.66 -36.50
N ASP A 420 -3.23 -11.43 -36.59
CA ASP A 420 -1.86 -11.17 -37.06
C ASP A 420 -0.89 -11.62 -35.96
N MET A 421 0.01 -12.55 -36.29
CA MET A 421 0.90 -13.18 -35.33
C MET A 421 2.36 -13.16 -35.79
N THR A 422 3.26 -12.98 -34.83
CA THR A 422 4.70 -12.99 -35.01
C THR A 422 5.31 -14.15 -34.22
N PRO A 423 6.30 -14.89 -34.76
CA PRO A 423 7.00 -15.91 -34.00
C PRO A 423 7.70 -15.30 -32.78
N LEU A 424 7.59 -15.96 -31.63
CA LEU A 424 8.46 -15.69 -30.49
C LEU A 424 9.76 -16.48 -30.69
N MET A 425 10.92 -15.84 -30.54
CA MET A 425 12.24 -16.44 -30.81
C MET A 425 12.65 -17.46 -29.74
#